data_AF-A0A7Y0CZ28-F1
#
_entry.id   AF-A0A7Y0CZ28-F1
#
_cell.length_a   1.000
_cell.length_b   1.000
_cell.length_c   1.000
_cell.angle_alpha   90.00
_cell.angle_beta   90.00
_cell.angle_gamma   90.00
#
_symmetry.space_group_name_H-M   'P 1'
#
loop_
_entity.id
_entity.type
_entity.pdbx_description
1 polymer ?
#
loop_
_entity_poly.entity_id
_entity_poly.type
_entity_poly.pdbx_seq_one_letter_code
_entity_poly.pdbx_strand_id
1 'polypeptide(L)'
;MAMISTATNIRYPWYVRLILWLQRRKYGIELEPALLWGRTPKVFLALTAFYRAIDRKTSPIEPALRSLITVRVSQINWCAFCVDLNSATALERAVAPEKLADLPQFGASQHYSEREKTALRFAEAVTYTEARIDDALASQLRVHFNDDELIELAALIAFQNLSSKFNSALDVPAQGFCRKPE
;
A
#
# COMPACT_ATOMS: atom_id res chain seq x y z
N MET A 1 9.51 -14.16 -11.47
CA MET A 1 8.18 -14.80 -11.64
C MET A 1 7.75 -15.25 -10.26
N ALA A 2 6.47 -15.11 -9.89
CA ALA A 2 6.02 -15.48 -8.55
C ALA A 2 6.37 -16.92 -8.18
N MET A 3 6.65 -17.16 -6.90
CA MET A 3 7.00 -18.48 -6.35
C MET A 3 5.89 -19.51 -6.61
N ILE A 4 4.63 -19.08 -6.60
CA ILE A 4 3.46 -19.91 -6.89
C ILE A 4 2.96 -19.56 -8.28
N SER A 5 2.85 -20.56 -9.16
CA SER A 5 2.23 -20.39 -10.48
C SER A 5 0.76 -20.02 -10.36
N THR A 6 0.39 -18.94 -11.04
CA THR A 6 -0.99 -18.43 -11.14
C THR A 6 -1.69 -18.89 -12.43
N ALA A 7 -1.10 -19.87 -13.14
CA ALA A 7 -1.64 -20.41 -14.37
C ALA A 7 -3.03 -21.09 -14.21
N THR A 8 -3.75 -21.11 -15.33
CA THR A 8 -5.20 -21.05 -15.55
C THR A 8 -6.10 -22.21 -15.09
N ASN A 9 -5.61 -23.16 -14.28
CA ASN A 9 -6.40 -24.34 -13.88
C ASN A 9 -7.14 -24.21 -12.54
N ILE A 10 -7.16 -23.02 -11.93
CA ILE A 10 -7.81 -22.80 -10.63
C ILE A 10 -9.27 -22.38 -10.83
N ARG A 11 -10.20 -23.16 -10.26
CA ARG A 11 -11.63 -22.84 -10.30
C ARG A 11 -12.02 -21.92 -9.14
N TYR A 12 -12.01 -20.62 -9.38
CA TYR A 12 -12.44 -19.62 -8.40
C TYR A 12 -13.98 -19.60 -8.21
N PRO A 13 -14.47 -19.36 -6.98
CA PRO A 13 -15.89 -19.07 -6.74
C PRO A 13 -16.37 -17.85 -7.52
N TRP A 14 -17.68 -17.76 -7.79
CA TRP A 14 -18.26 -16.71 -8.62
C TRP A 14 -17.93 -15.28 -8.13
N TYR A 15 -17.88 -15.06 -6.81
CA TYR A 15 -17.58 -13.74 -6.23
C TYR A 15 -16.11 -13.35 -6.40
N VAL A 16 -15.17 -14.31 -6.34
CA VAL A 16 -13.76 -14.05 -6.65
C VAL A 16 -13.61 -13.73 -8.14
N ARG A 17 -14.30 -14.47 -9.01
CA ARG A 17 -14.33 -14.18 -10.46
C ARG A 17 -14.88 -12.78 -10.76
N LEU A 18 -15.88 -12.33 -10.01
CA LEU A 18 -16.40 -10.97 -10.12
C LEU A 18 -15.36 -9.93 -9.71
N ILE A 19 -14.64 -10.14 -8.60
CA ILE A 19 -13.54 -9.25 -8.15
C ILE A 19 -12.43 -9.19 -9.22
N LEU A 20 -11.98 -10.33 -9.73
CA LEU A 20 -10.96 -10.39 -10.79
C LEU A 20 -11.42 -9.69 -12.08
N TRP A 21 -12.68 -9.86 -12.46
CA TRP A 21 -13.26 -9.16 -13.60
C TRP A 21 -13.28 -7.64 -13.40
N LEU A 22 -13.67 -7.16 -12.21
CA LEU A 22 -13.62 -5.73 -11.87
C LEU A 22 -12.18 -5.19 -11.91
N GLN A 23 -11.22 -5.95 -11.40
CA GLN A 23 -9.81 -5.59 -11.47
C GLN A 23 -9.31 -5.51 -12.91
N ARG A 24 -9.64 -6.49 -13.75
CA ARG A 24 -9.27 -6.47 -15.18
C ARG A 24 -9.86 -5.25 -15.89
N ARG A 25 -11.08 -4.83 -15.56
CA ARG A 25 -11.68 -3.60 -16.11
C ARG A 25 -10.97 -2.32 -15.64
N LYS A 26 -10.45 -2.31 -14.42
CA LYS A 26 -9.75 -1.14 -13.86
C LYS A 26 -8.29 -1.05 -14.36
N TYR A 27 -7.58 -2.17 -14.33
CA TYR A 27 -6.12 -2.23 -14.53
C TYR A 27 -5.71 -2.80 -15.89
N GLY A 28 -6.66 -3.24 -16.72
CA GLY A 28 -6.39 -3.91 -18.01
C GLY A 28 -5.97 -5.38 -17.89
N ILE A 29 -5.47 -5.79 -16.72
CA ILE A 29 -5.01 -7.14 -16.42
C ILE A 29 -5.49 -7.60 -15.03
N GLU A 30 -5.46 -8.90 -14.79
CA GLU A 30 -5.64 -9.44 -13.44
C GLU A 30 -4.37 -9.23 -12.63
N LEU A 31 -4.54 -8.86 -11.35
CA LEU A 31 -3.43 -8.65 -10.46
C LEU A 31 -2.94 -10.01 -9.95
N GLU A 32 -1.64 -10.26 -10.03
CA GLU A 32 -1.03 -11.51 -9.54
C GLU A 32 -1.35 -11.77 -8.07
N PRO A 33 -1.29 -10.78 -7.15
CA PRO A 33 -1.74 -10.99 -5.77
C PRO A 33 -3.19 -11.43 -5.64
N ALA A 34 -4.08 -10.96 -6.51
CA ALA A 34 -5.50 -11.33 -6.46
C ALA A 34 -5.72 -12.77 -6.91
N LEU A 35 -4.93 -13.26 -7.87
CA LEU A 35 -4.93 -14.67 -8.28
C LEU A 35 -4.41 -15.57 -7.15
N LEU A 36 -3.36 -15.14 -6.44
CA LEU A 36 -2.82 -15.85 -5.28
C LEU A 36 -3.81 -15.88 -4.12
N TRP A 37 -4.31 -14.73 -3.68
CA TRP A 37 -5.31 -14.63 -2.61
C TRP A 37 -6.60 -15.37 -2.96
N GLY A 38 -7.01 -15.34 -4.24
CA GLY A 38 -8.20 -16.04 -4.72
C GLY A 38 -8.18 -17.55 -4.45
N ARG A 39 -7.00 -18.15 -4.21
CA ARG A 39 -6.87 -19.56 -3.78
C ARG A 39 -7.41 -19.80 -2.37
N THR A 40 -7.55 -18.75 -1.57
CA THR A 40 -8.18 -18.76 -0.25
C THR A 40 -9.35 -17.75 -0.22
N PRO A 41 -10.48 -18.07 -0.88
CA PRO A 41 -11.53 -17.09 -1.21
C PRO A 41 -12.11 -16.30 -0.05
N LYS A 42 -12.32 -16.94 1.11
CA LYS A 42 -12.87 -16.28 2.31
C LYS A 42 -11.90 -15.24 2.86
N VAL A 43 -10.60 -15.57 2.89
CA VAL A 43 -9.54 -14.66 3.34
C VAL A 43 -9.41 -13.51 2.35
N PHE A 44 -9.44 -13.80 1.03
CA PHE A 44 -9.39 -12.75 0.02
C PHE A 44 -10.56 -11.76 0.10
N LEU A 45 -11.78 -12.26 0.36
CA LEU A 45 -12.95 -11.43 0.54
C LEU A 45 -12.80 -10.51 1.76
N ALA A 46 -12.37 -11.04 2.90
CA ALA A 46 -12.13 -10.26 4.11
C ALA A 46 -11.05 -9.19 3.91
N LEU A 47 -9.93 -9.57 3.27
CA LEU A 47 -8.84 -8.66 2.94
C LEU A 47 -9.30 -7.52 2.02
N THR A 48 -10.05 -7.85 0.99
CA THR A 48 -10.60 -6.87 0.03
C THR A 48 -11.60 -5.94 0.72
N ALA A 49 -12.47 -6.46 1.59
CA ALA A 49 -13.41 -5.65 2.35
C ALA A 49 -12.70 -4.68 3.29
N PHE A 50 -11.68 -5.16 4.01
CA PHE A 50 -10.87 -4.35 4.91
C PHE A 50 -10.12 -3.24 4.16
N TYR A 51 -9.45 -3.56 3.05
CA TYR A 51 -8.78 -2.55 2.23
C TYR A 51 -9.77 -1.49 1.71
N ARG A 52 -10.96 -1.90 1.24
CA ARG A 52 -11.98 -0.97 0.77
C ARG A 52 -12.51 -0.05 1.87
N ALA A 53 -12.57 -0.54 3.11
CA ALA A 53 -12.98 0.27 4.25
C ALA A 53 -11.93 1.34 4.59
N ILE A 54 -10.64 0.98 4.56
CA ILE A 54 -9.54 1.93 4.78
C ILE A 54 -9.40 2.92 3.62
N ASP A 55 -9.40 2.43 2.37
CA ASP A 55 -9.09 3.24 1.17
C ASP A 55 -10.32 3.97 0.60
N ARG A 56 -11.34 4.26 1.43
CA ARG A 56 -12.60 4.89 1.00
C ARG A 56 -12.45 6.40 0.75
N LYS A 57 -13.42 6.98 0.02
CA LYS A 57 -13.46 8.43 -0.25
C LYS A 57 -13.68 9.28 1.00
N THR A 58 -14.37 8.73 2.01
CA THR A 58 -14.69 9.38 3.29
C THR A 58 -13.69 9.07 4.39
N SER A 59 -12.51 8.53 4.07
CA SER A 59 -11.42 8.39 5.05
C SER A 59 -10.99 9.79 5.51
N PRO A 60 -10.69 10.00 6.80
CA PRO A 60 -10.14 11.26 7.30
C PRO A 60 -8.69 11.48 6.84
N ILE A 61 -8.02 10.43 6.30
CA ILE A 61 -6.67 10.56 5.72
C ILE A 61 -6.76 10.84 4.22
N GLU A 62 -6.06 11.89 3.81
CA GLU A 62 -6.05 12.39 2.44
C GLU A 62 -5.56 11.32 1.46
N PRO A 63 -6.19 11.15 0.28
CA PRO A 63 -5.79 10.11 -0.68
C PRO A 63 -4.31 10.14 -1.08
N ALA A 64 -3.74 11.34 -1.23
CA ALA A 64 -2.33 11.55 -1.55
C ALA A 64 -1.41 11.03 -0.44
N LEU A 65 -1.71 11.37 0.83
CA LEU A 65 -0.94 10.89 1.98
C LEU A 65 -1.03 9.37 2.12
N ARG A 66 -2.23 8.78 1.94
CA ARG A 66 -2.39 7.32 1.93
C ARG A 66 -1.49 6.65 0.89
N SER A 67 -1.41 7.21 -0.31
CA SER A 67 -0.54 6.67 -1.37
C SER A 67 0.95 6.80 -1.05
N LEU A 68 1.39 7.94 -0.50
CA LEU A 68 2.79 8.10 -0.07
C LEU A 68 3.18 7.06 0.98
N ILE A 69 2.30 6.82 1.96
CA ILE A 69 2.51 5.80 2.99
C ILE A 69 2.58 4.41 2.36
N THR A 70 1.64 4.06 1.48
CA THR A 70 1.62 2.71 0.90
C THR A 70 2.83 2.44 0.02
N VAL A 71 3.31 3.43 -0.73
CA VAL A 71 4.57 3.34 -1.47
C VAL A 71 5.75 3.17 -0.51
N ARG A 72 5.87 4.00 0.53
CA ARG A 72 7.02 3.93 1.46
C ARG A 72 7.10 2.60 2.18
N VAL A 73 6.00 2.10 2.73
CA VAL A 73 5.96 0.77 3.38
C VAL A 73 6.31 -0.34 2.39
N SER A 74 5.87 -0.22 1.13
CA SER A 74 6.22 -1.18 0.06
C SER A 74 7.71 -1.20 -0.26
N GLN A 75 8.36 -0.03 -0.28
CA GLN A 75 9.80 0.10 -0.50
C GLN A 75 10.58 -0.60 0.62
N ILE A 76 10.21 -0.36 1.88
CA ILE A 76 10.88 -0.96 3.05
C ILE A 76 10.73 -2.48 3.05
N ASN A 77 9.55 -2.99 2.67
CA ASN A 77 9.27 -4.43 2.62
C ASN A 77 9.71 -5.10 1.30
N TRP A 78 10.43 -4.39 0.43
CA TRP A 78 10.95 -4.90 -0.85
C TRP A 78 9.88 -5.52 -1.76
N CYS A 79 8.63 -5.05 -1.70
CA CYS A 79 7.54 -5.58 -2.51
C CYS A 79 7.52 -4.91 -3.90
N ALA A 80 8.11 -5.56 -4.92
CA ALA A 80 8.16 -5.04 -6.29
C ALA A 80 6.77 -4.70 -6.87
N PHE A 81 5.80 -5.63 -6.75
CA PHE A 81 4.42 -5.40 -7.16
C PHE A 81 3.78 -4.18 -6.47
N CYS A 82 3.98 -4.07 -5.16
CA CYS A 82 3.32 -3.03 -4.37
C CYS A 82 3.92 -1.66 -4.67
N VAL A 83 5.24 -1.55 -4.84
CA VAL A 83 5.88 -0.30 -5.27
C VAL A 83 5.33 0.11 -6.64
N ASP A 84 5.23 -0.81 -7.58
CA ASP A 84 4.70 -0.58 -8.92
C ASP A 84 3.27 -0.04 -8.91
N LEU A 85 2.33 -0.80 -8.32
CA LEU A 85 0.92 -0.43 -8.29
C LEU A 85 0.63 0.81 -7.44
N ASN A 86 1.24 0.92 -6.26
CA ASN A 86 0.98 2.06 -5.36
C ASN A 86 1.59 3.35 -5.91
N SER A 87 2.72 3.30 -6.62
CA SER A 87 3.29 4.49 -7.27
C SER A 87 2.40 4.98 -8.42
N ALA A 88 1.87 4.06 -9.24
CA ALA A 88 0.88 4.42 -10.27
C ALA A 88 -0.37 5.05 -9.64
N THR A 89 -0.87 4.47 -8.56
CA THR A 89 -2.03 4.99 -7.80
C THR A 89 -1.73 6.37 -7.18
N ALA A 90 -0.49 6.63 -6.76
CA ALA A 90 -0.08 7.93 -6.25
C ALA A 90 -0.13 9.00 -7.35
N LEU A 91 0.38 8.70 -8.55
CA LEU A 91 0.32 9.58 -9.71
C LEU A 91 -1.13 9.86 -10.13
N GLU A 92 -2.00 8.83 -10.14
CA GLU A 92 -3.45 9.00 -10.39
C GLU A 92 -4.14 9.92 -9.38
N ARG A 93 -3.61 9.97 -8.14
CA ARG A 93 -4.09 10.86 -7.07
C ARG A 93 -3.37 12.21 -7.03
N ALA A 94 -2.73 12.58 -8.14
CA ALA A 94 -2.01 13.85 -8.31
C ALA A 94 -0.88 14.08 -7.29
N VAL A 95 -0.25 13.02 -6.78
CA VAL A 95 1.03 13.15 -6.06
C VAL A 95 2.09 13.56 -7.08
N ALA A 96 2.82 14.62 -6.77
CA ALA A 96 3.91 15.12 -7.60
C ALA A 96 4.99 14.03 -7.83
N PRO A 97 5.48 13.82 -9.07
CA PRO A 97 6.54 12.85 -9.34
C PRO A 97 7.79 13.07 -8.50
N GLU A 98 8.15 14.33 -8.22
CA GLU A 98 9.29 14.73 -7.39
C GLU A 98 9.11 14.25 -5.94
N LYS A 99 7.88 14.30 -5.41
CA LYS A 99 7.55 13.68 -4.12
C LYS A 99 7.69 12.16 -4.16
N LEU A 100 7.42 11.48 -5.26
CA LEU A 100 7.64 10.02 -5.29
C LEU A 100 9.13 9.67 -5.37
N ALA A 101 9.91 10.47 -6.12
CA ALA A 101 11.36 10.31 -6.23
C ALA A 101 12.06 10.56 -4.89
N ASP A 102 11.66 11.59 -4.16
CA ASP A 102 12.23 11.96 -2.87
C ASP A 102 11.75 11.08 -1.71
N LEU A 103 10.78 10.18 -1.93
CA LEU A 103 10.12 9.43 -0.85
C LEU A 103 11.05 8.62 0.05
N PRO A 104 12.14 7.98 -0.42
CA PRO A 104 13.09 7.35 0.47
C PRO A 104 13.86 8.32 1.39
N GLN A 105 13.84 9.60 1.07
CA GLN A 105 14.59 10.69 1.69
C GLN A 105 13.65 11.80 2.22
N PHE A 106 12.37 11.48 2.42
CA PHE A 106 11.31 12.47 2.68
C PHE A 106 11.62 13.41 3.86
N GLY A 107 12.39 12.95 4.85
CA GLY A 107 12.77 13.73 6.03
C GLY A 107 13.63 14.96 5.68
N ALA A 108 14.46 14.88 4.64
CA ALA A 108 15.32 15.96 4.17
C ALA A 108 14.70 16.79 3.03
N SER A 109 13.66 16.26 2.37
CA SER A 109 13.02 16.94 1.25
C SER A 109 12.10 18.08 1.71
N GLN A 110 12.17 19.21 0.99
CA GLN A 110 11.32 20.38 1.19
C GLN A 110 9.92 20.19 0.57
N HIS A 111 9.72 19.13 -0.22
CA HIS A 111 8.44 18.89 -0.88
C HIS A 111 7.35 18.46 0.11
N TYR A 112 7.70 17.96 1.30
CA TYR A 112 6.73 17.44 2.28
C TYR A 112 6.41 18.44 3.38
N SER A 113 5.13 18.51 3.71
CA SER A 113 4.65 19.15 4.94
C SER A 113 5.07 18.35 6.18
N GLU A 114 5.07 18.99 7.34
CA GLU A 114 5.39 18.29 8.61
C GLU A 114 4.35 17.22 8.97
N ARG A 115 3.08 17.39 8.58
CA ARG A 115 2.05 16.34 8.71
C ARG A 115 2.41 15.10 7.90
N GLU A 116 2.82 15.27 6.65
CA GLU A 116 3.26 14.17 5.78
C GLU A 116 4.53 13.50 6.33
N LYS A 117 5.55 14.28 6.73
CA LYS A 117 6.78 13.72 7.31
C LYS A 117 6.49 12.94 8.59
N THR A 118 5.60 13.44 9.44
CA THR A 118 5.21 12.78 10.69
C THR A 118 4.53 11.43 10.41
N ALA A 119 3.60 11.38 9.46
CA ALA A 119 2.96 10.13 9.05
C ALA A 119 3.95 9.13 8.40
N LEU A 120 4.91 9.61 7.61
CA LEU A 120 5.94 8.76 7.01
C LEU A 120 6.93 8.22 8.04
N ARG A 121 7.35 9.02 9.03
CA ARG A 121 8.15 8.54 10.19
C ARG A 121 7.39 7.48 10.98
N PHE A 122 6.09 7.68 11.18
CA PHE A 122 5.24 6.67 11.84
C PHE A 122 5.13 5.39 11.01
N ALA A 123 4.96 5.50 9.69
CA ALA A 123 4.97 4.35 8.78
C ALA A 123 6.29 3.58 8.85
N GLU A 124 7.43 4.27 8.89
CA GLU A 124 8.75 3.67 9.09
C GLU A 124 8.86 2.97 10.45
N ALA A 125 8.50 3.65 11.54
CA ALA A 125 8.60 3.11 12.90
C ALA A 125 7.73 1.86 13.12
N VAL A 126 6.58 1.77 12.45
CA VAL A 126 5.70 0.58 12.50
C VAL A 126 6.21 -0.56 11.60
N THR A 127 7.02 -0.25 10.58
CA THR A 127 7.44 -1.21 9.54
C THR A 127 8.80 -1.82 9.81
N TYR A 128 9.79 -1.00 10.21
CA TYR A 128 11.11 -1.46 10.60
C TYR A 128 11.03 -2.28 11.89
N THR A 129 11.66 -3.45 11.91
CA THR A 129 11.52 -4.40 13.03
C THR A 129 12.26 -3.92 14.27
N GLU A 130 13.33 -3.17 14.04
CA GLU A 130 14.22 -2.58 15.02
C GLU A 130 13.76 -1.20 15.54
N ALA A 131 12.74 -0.61 14.90
CA ALA A 131 12.23 0.69 15.28
C ALA A 131 11.13 0.59 16.34
N ARG A 132 10.96 1.67 17.09
CA ARG A 132 9.87 1.86 18.05
C ARG A 132 9.34 3.28 17.92
N ILE A 133 8.07 3.45 18.29
CA ILE A 133 7.47 4.78 18.44
C ILE A 133 7.93 5.32 19.79
N ASP A 134 8.78 6.34 19.77
CA ASP A 134 9.22 7.05 20.97
C ASP A 134 8.25 8.17 21.38
N ASP A 135 8.46 8.76 22.55
CA ASP A 135 7.60 9.82 23.08
C ASP A 135 7.61 11.08 22.20
N ALA A 136 8.73 11.35 21.52
CA ALA A 136 8.87 12.49 20.62
C ALA A 136 7.97 12.32 19.38
N LEU A 137 8.01 11.16 18.72
CA LEU A 137 7.15 10.83 17.59
C LEU A 137 5.69 10.74 18.03
N ALA A 138 5.40 10.14 19.19
CA ALA A 138 4.05 10.08 19.74
C ALA A 138 3.47 11.49 20.00
N SER A 139 4.31 12.43 20.44
CA SER A 139 3.89 13.83 20.63
C SER A 139 3.64 14.53 19.29
N GLN A 140 4.52 14.37 18.29
CA GLN A 140 4.33 14.93 16.95
C GLN A 140 3.07 14.39 16.27
N LEU A 141 2.78 13.10 16.44
CA LEU A 141 1.57 12.46 15.93
C LEU A 141 0.31 13.13 16.46
N ARG A 142 0.26 13.41 17.77
CA ARG A 142 -0.89 14.09 18.41
C ARG A 142 -1.03 15.57 18.04
N VAL A 143 0.03 16.22 17.56
CA VAL A 143 -0.04 17.59 17.03
C VAL A 143 -0.74 17.61 15.67
N HIS A 144 -0.47 16.60 14.83
CA HIS A 144 -0.92 16.59 13.45
C HIS A 144 -2.19 15.79 13.20
N PHE A 145 -2.49 14.79 14.02
CA PHE A 145 -3.59 13.85 13.81
C PHE A 145 -4.43 13.69 15.08
N ASN A 146 -5.75 13.64 14.92
CA ASN A 146 -6.67 13.24 15.99
C ASN A 146 -6.72 11.70 16.17
N ASP A 147 -7.44 11.24 17.20
CA ASP A 147 -7.49 9.82 17.56
C ASP A 147 -8.03 8.93 16.42
N ASP A 148 -9.10 9.36 15.73
CA ASP A 148 -9.70 8.62 14.62
C ASP A 148 -8.75 8.54 13.42
N GLU A 149 -8.06 9.64 13.12
CA GLU A 149 -7.02 9.70 12.09
C GLU A 149 -5.85 8.77 12.41
N LEU A 150 -5.38 8.75 13.66
CA LEU A 150 -4.28 7.88 14.08
C LEU A 150 -4.66 6.40 13.98
N ILE A 151 -5.90 6.03 14.33
CA ILE A 151 -6.41 4.67 14.15
C ILE A 151 -6.41 4.29 12.67
N GLU A 152 -6.91 5.15 11.78
CA GLU A 152 -6.92 4.85 10.34
C GLU A 152 -5.52 4.82 9.73
N LEU A 153 -4.62 5.68 10.20
CA LEU A 153 -3.22 5.70 9.79
C LEU A 153 -2.53 4.39 10.16
N ALA A 154 -2.67 3.96 11.42
CA ALA A 154 -2.12 2.69 11.89
C ALA A 154 -2.72 1.49 11.13
N ALA A 155 -4.03 1.49 10.89
CA ALA A 155 -4.72 0.44 10.13
C ALA A 155 -4.21 0.34 8.68
N LEU A 156 -4.00 1.48 8.01
CA LEU A 156 -3.44 1.52 6.66
C LEU A 156 -2.01 0.97 6.62
N ILE A 157 -1.15 1.40 7.56
CA ILE A 157 0.24 0.94 7.62
C ILE A 157 0.30 -0.57 7.93
N ALA A 158 -0.52 -1.05 8.87
CA ALA A 158 -0.60 -2.46 9.20
C ALA A 158 -1.09 -3.31 8.01
N PHE A 159 -2.14 -2.84 7.32
CA PHE A 159 -2.62 -3.49 6.10
C PHE A 159 -1.52 -3.52 5.02
N GLN A 160 -0.83 -2.41 4.80
CA GLN A 160 0.21 -2.36 3.80
C GLN A 160 1.37 -3.29 4.15
N ASN A 161 1.73 -3.40 5.43
CA ASN A 161 2.71 -4.37 5.92
C ASN A 161 2.28 -5.80 5.60
N LEU A 162 1.04 -6.17 5.90
CA LEU A 162 0.49 -7.49 5.56
C LEU A 162 0.57 -7.74 4.05
N SER A 163 0.06 -6.81 3.25
CA SER A 163 0.00 -6.95 1.79
C SER A 163 1.39 -7.05 1.16
N SER A 164 2.30 -6.15 1.54
CA SER A 164 3.65 -6.10 0.98
C SER A 164 4.53 -7.25 1.44
N LYS A 165 4.46 -7.67 2.72
CA LYS A 165 5.20 -8.84 3.19
C LYS A 165 4.65 -10.14 2.60
N PHE A 166 3.34 -10.26 2.41
CA PHE A 166 2.74 -11.41 1.69
C PHE A 166 3.27 -11.51 0.26
N ASN A 167 3.22 -10.42 -0.50
CA ASN A 167 3.67 -10.41 -1.90
C ASN A 167 5.18 -10.61 -2.02
N SER A 168 5.96 -9.98 -1.13
CA SER A 168 7.43 -10.14 -1.09
C SER A 168 7.82 -11.59 -0.76
N ALA A 169 7.17 -12.21 0.23
CA ALA A 169 7.41 -13.61 0.61
C ALA A 169 7.11 -14.62 -0.51
N LEU A 170 6.25 -14.26 -1.47
CA LEU A 170 5.89 -15.09 -2.62
C LEU A 170 6.55 -14.63 -3.93
N ASP A 171 7.52 -13.72 -3.86
CA ASP A 171 8.25 -13.15 -5.00
C ASP A 171 7.34 -12.60 -6.12
N VAL A 172 6.25 -11.92 -5.73
CA VAL A 172 5.29 -11.38 -6.71
C VAL A 172 5.95 -10.22 -7.49
N PRO A 173 6.10 -10.34 -8.83
CA PRO A 173 6.81 -9.34 -9.62
C PRO A 173 5.96 -8.09 -9.83
N ALA A 174 6.63 -6.99 -10.20
CA ALA A 174 5.96 -5.84 -10.79
C ALA A 174 5.20 -6.24 -12.07
N GLN A 175 4.08 -5.58 -12.35
CA GLN A 175 3.25 -5.80 -13.53
C GLN A 175 3.27 -4.63 -14.52
N GLY A 176 4.11 -3.62 -14.26
CA GLY A 176 4.40 -2.52 -15.19
C GLY A 176 3.42 -1.36 -15.13
N PHE A 177 2.77 -1.14 -13.97
CA PHE A 177 1.83 -0.02 -13.76
C PHE A 177 2.53 1.34 -13.66
N CYS A 178 3.70 1.39 -13.02
CA CYS A 178 4.53 2.56 -12.85
C CYS A 178 5.94 2.23 -13.36
N ARG A 179 6.27 2.77 -14.54
CA ARG A 179 7.63 2.67 -15.08
C ARG A 179 8.55 3.58 -14.28
N LYS A 180 9.73 3.09 -13.89
CA LYS A 180 10.80 3.98 -13.43
C LYS A 180 11.24 4.84 -14.64
N PRO A 181 11.56 6.13 -14.45
CA PRO A 181 12.31 6.88 -15.46
C PRO A 181 13.60 6.11 -15.78
N GLU A 182 13.92 5.99 -17.06
CA GLU A 182 15.18 5.40 -17.54
C GLU A 182 16.40 6.19 -17.06
#